data_AF-A0A1G2L456-F1
#
_entry.id   AF-A0A1G2L456-F1
#
_cell.length_a   1.000
_cell.length_b   1.000
_cell.length_c   1.000
_cell.angle_alpha   90.00
_cell.angle_beta   90.00
_cell.angle_gamma   90.00
#
_symmetry.space_group_name_H-M   'P 1'
#
loop_
_entity.id
_entity.type
_entity.pdbx_description
1 polymer ?
#
loop_
_entity_poly.entity_id
_entity_poly.type
_entity_poly.pdbx_seq_one_letter_code
_entity_poly.pdbx_strand_id
1 'polypeptide(L)'
;MKDYFFQELGISGVLLILLALLLDPFHVWMPDEFSMFVVLVLIMLFMFFASFVWRERGKDEREAFHIQTAGRMAFLAGACFLLIGIVYQSFQHTVDPWLVLALSIMILAKAGGFIYGRVKL
;
A
#
# COMPACT_ATOMS: atom_id res chain seq x y z
N MET A 1 12.71 -15.20 -15.56
CA MET A 1 11.83 -14.20 -14.90
C MET A 1 11.91 -14.50 -13.41
N LYS A 2 12.59 -13.67 -12.61
CA LYS A 2 12.73 -13.91 -11.17
C LYS A 2 11.38 -13.56 -10.54
N ASP A 3 10.68 -14.53 -9.96
CA ASP A 3 9.38 -14.32 -9.34
C ASP A 3 9.54 -13.45 -8.08
N TYR A 4 9.33 -12.14 -8.23
CA TYR A 4 9.30 -11.18 -7.11
C TYR A 4 8.03 -11.32 -6.24
N PHE A 5 7.26 -12.40 -6.42
CA PHE A 5 6.01 -12.72 -5.74
C PHE A 5 6.15 -12.65 -4.22
N PHE A 6 7.13 -13.36 -3.66
CA PHE A 6 7.37 -13.37 -2.22
C PHE A 6 7.80 -12.00 -1.69
N GLN A 7 8.47 -11.20 -2.52
CA GLN A 7 8.90 -9.85 -2.15
C GLN A 7 7.72 -8.89 -2.10
N GLU A 8 6.84 -8.90 -3.10
CA GLU A 8 5.64 -8.05 -3.13
C GLU A 8 4.66 -8.38 -2.00
N LEU A 9 4.46 -9.67 -1.72
CA LEU A 9 3.62 -10.12 -0.60
C LEU A 9 4.22 -9.72 0.74
N GLY A 10 5.53 -9.88 0.90
CA GLY A 10 6.27 -9.46 2.09
C GLY A 10 6.19 -7.95 2.33
N ILE A 11 6.43 -7.13 1.30
CA ILE A 11 6.35 -5.66 1.39
C ILE A 11 4.93 -5.21 1.74
N SER A 12 3.91 -5.81 1.13
CA SER A 12 2.51 -5.51 1.44
C SER A 12 2.17 -5.84 2.89
N GLY A 13 2.65 -6.98 3.41
CA GLY A 13 2.48 -7.36 4.81
C GLY A 13 3.15 -6.36 5.77
N VAL A 14 4.38 -5.95 5.47
CA VAL A 14 5.09 -4.93 6.27
C VAL A 14 4.37 -3.58 6.25
N LEU A 15 3.83 -3.17 5.10
CA LEU A 15 3.02 -1.94 4.99
C LEU A 15 1.76 -2.01 5.86
N LEU A 16 1.06 -3.16 5.89
CA LEU A 16 -0.11 -3.33 6.75
C LEU A 16 0.25 -3.28 8.23
N ILE A 17 1.38 -3.86 8.63
CA ILE A 17 1.87 -3.77 10.02
C ILE A 17 2.15 -2.32 10.40
N LEU A 18 2.78 -1.55 9.52
CA LEU A 18 3.05 -0.12 9.76
C LEU A 18 1.77 0.72 9.84
N LEU A 19 0.79 0.46 8.97
CA LEU A 19 -0.52 1.11 9.02
C LEU A 19 -1.27 0.77 10.33
N ALA A 20 -1.23 -0.50 10.75
CA ALA A 20 -1.81 -0.92 12.03
C ALA A 20 -1.11 -0.27 13.22
N LEU A 21 0.21 -0.06 13.13
CA LEU A 21 0.98 0.63 14.17
C LEU A 21 0.65 2.13 14.22
N LEU A 22 0.34 2.76 13.09
CA LEU A 22 -0.10 4.16 13.00
C LEU A 22 -1.46 4.40 13.65
N LEU A 23 -2.34 3.39 13.66
CA LEU A 23 -3.66 3.46 14.31
C LEU A 23 -3.59 3.46 15.84
N ASP A 24 -2.41 3.19 16.41
CA ASP A 24 -2.18 3.00 17.85
C ASP A 24 -3.34 2.32 18.60
N PRO A 25 -3.74 1.11 18.16
CA PRO A 25 -4.92 0.43 18.69
C PRO A 25 -4.81 0.09 20.19
N PHE A 26 -3.60 0.14 20.75
CA PHE A 26 -3.32 -0.17 22.16
C PHE A 26 -2.91 1.06 22.99
N HIS A 27 -2.82 2.25 22.41
CA HIS A 27 -2.36 3.48 23.09
C HIS A 27 -1.00 3.29 23.81
N VAL A 28 -0.13 2.46 23.23
CA VAL A 28 1.11 2.01 23.89
C VAL A 28 2.25 3.03 23.69
N TRP A 29 2.12 3.92 22.70
CA TRP A 29 3.19 4.81 22.27
C TRP A 29 2.80 6.28 22.48
N MET A 30 3.65 7.04 23.16
CA MET A 30 3.42 8.47 23.39
C MET A 30 3.70 9.27 22.08
N PRO A 31 2.83 10.19 21.62
CA PRO A 31 2.60 10.34 20.18
C PRO A 31 3.48 11.32 19.38
N ASP A 32 4.44 12.04 19.96
CA ASP A 32 5.04 13.18 19.24
C ASP A 32 6.21 12.83 18.31
N GLU A 33 7.23 12.11 18.78
CA GLU A 33 8.44 11.89 17.95
C GLU A 33 8.40 10.56 17.19
N PHE A 34 7.73 9.55 17.75
CA PHE A 34 7.70 8.20 17.16
C PHE A 34 6.73 8.09 15.97
N SER A 35 5.58 8.77 16.04
CA SER A 35 4.59 8.76 14.96
C SER A 35 5.16 9.32 13.65
N MET A 36 5.93 10.42 13.75
CA MET A 36 6.54 11.08 12.61
C MET A 36 7.62 10.22 11.94
N PHE A 37 8.40 9.49 12.74
CA PHE A 37 9.37 8.50 12.24
C PHE A 37 8.67 7.34 11.50
N VAL A 38 7.58 6.81 12.07
CA VAL A 38 6.78 5.74 11.46
C VAL A 38 6.20 6.18 10.11
N VAL A 39 5.71 7.41 10.00
CA VAL A 39 5.21 7.97 8.73
C VAL A 39 6.33 8.06 7.69
N LEU A 40 7.54 8.47 8.06
CA LEU A 40 8.67 8.55 7.13
C LEU A 40 9.05 7.16 6.58
N VAL A 41 9.10 6.15 7.46
CA VAL A 41 9.34 4.75 7.07
C VAL A 41 8.21 4.24 6.18
N LEU A 42 6.97 4.59 6.48
CA LEU A 42 5.80 4.24 5.68
C LEU A 42 5.88 4.83 4.27
N ILE A 43 6.28 6.10 4.11
CA ILE A 43 6.47 6.72 2.80
C ILE A 43 7.55 5.99 1.99
N MET A 44 8.70 5.68 2.61
CA MET A 44 9.79 4.97 1.91
C MET A 44 9.36 3.59 1.44
N LEU A 45 8.68 2.82 2.30
CA LEU A 45 8.19 1.49 1.94
C LEU A 45 7.07 1.55 0.90
N PHE A 46 6.20 2.55 0.99
CA PHE A 46 5.16 2.76 -0.02
C PHE A 46 5.75 3.09 -1.39
N MET A 47 6.78 3.95 -1.45
CA MET A 47 7.51 4.25 -2.69
C MET A 47 8.13 2.99 -3.30
N PHE A 48 8.71 2.14 -2.47
CA PHE A 48 9.25 0.85 -2.90
C PHE A 48 8.14 -0.06 -3.46
N PHE A 49 7.03 -0.21 -2.74
CA PHE A 49 5.86 -0.96 -3.18
C PHE A 49 5.27 -0.44 -4.50
N ALA A 50 5.13 0.88 -4.64
CA ALA A 50 4.65 1.54 -5.85
C ALA A 50 5.54 1.21 -7.06
N SER A 51 6.87 1.14 -6.86
CA SER A 51 7.82 0.75 -7.90
C SER A 51 7.59 -0.70 -8.38
N PHE A 52 7.26 -1.63 -7.48
CA PHE A 52 6.92 -3.00 -7.85
C PHE A 52 5.60 -3.07 -8.62
N VAL A 53 4.56 -2.41 -8.11
CA VAL A 53 3.25 -2.34 -8.78
C VAL A 53 3.38 -1.79 -10.21
N TRP A 54 4.28 -0.82 -10.43
CA TRP A 54 4.56 -0.28 -11.76
C TRP A 54 5.29 -1.26 -12.69
N ARG A 55 6.15 -2.14 -12.17
CA ARG A 55 6.97 -3.06 -12.95
C ARG A 55 6.26 -4.35 -13.36
N GLU A 56 5.10 -4.63 -12.77
CA GLU A 56 4.27 -5.78 -13.11
C GLU A 56 3.93 -5.74 -14.62
N ARG A 57 4.11 -6.84 -15.36
CA ARG A 57 3.81 -6.91 -16.82
C ARG A 57 2.74 -7.96 -17.07
N GLY A 58 1.70 -7.58 -17.82
CA GLY A 58 0.65 -8.51 -18.26
C GLY A 58 1.16 -9.49 -19.30
N LYS A 59 0.74 -10.75 -19.20
CA LYS A 59 0.82 -11.72 -20.32
C LYS A 59 -0.33 -11.39 -21.29
N ASP A 60 0.02 -11.36 -22.57
CA ASP A 60 -0.61 -10.62 -23.67
C ASP A 60 -2.00 -11.13 -24.12
N GLU A 61 -2.99 -10.21 -24.15
CA GLU A 61 -4.04 -10.00 -25.17
C GLU A 61 -4.38 -8.49 -25.09
N ARG A 62 -4.31 -7.73 -26.19
CA ARG A 62 -4.21 -6.24 -26.18
C ARG A 62 -5.17 -5.49 -25.24
N GLU A 63 -6.41 -5.95 -25.12
CA GLU A 63 -7.42 -5.31 -24.28
C GLU A 63 -7.16 -5.52 -22.78
N ALA A 64 -6.67 -6.71 -22.41
CA ALA A 64 -6.28 -7.03 -21.03
C ALA A 64 -5.08 -6.19 -20.56
N PHE A 65 -4.16 -5.83 -21.47
CA PHE A 65 -3.03 -4.96 -21.14
C PHE A 65 -3.48 -3.54 -20.75
N HIS A 66 -4.43 -2.96 -21.50
CA HIS A 66 -4.95 -1.62 -21.21
C HIS A 66 -5.75 -1.59 -19.90
N ILE A 67 -6.61 -2.59 -19.67
CA ILE A 67 -7.38 -2.71 -18.42
C ILE A 67 -6.44 -2.87 -17.22
N GLN A 68 -5.42 -3.71 -17.34
CA GLN A 68 -4.47 -3.93 -16.25
C GLN A 68 -3.61 -2.69 -15.97
N THR A 69 -3.23 -1.93 -17.00
CA THR A 69 -2.49 -0.68 -16.84
C THR A 69 -3.36 0.42 -16.20
N ALA A 70 -4.61 0.56 -16.65
CA ALA A 70 -5.56 1.51 -16.07
C ALA A 70 -5.86 1.18 -14.59
N GLY A 71 -6.04 -0.11 -14.26
CA GLY A 71 -6.24 -0.56 -12.88
C GLY A 71 -5.04 -0.26 -11.97
N ARG A 72 -3.81 -0.43 -12.45
CA ARG A 72 -2.59 -0.07 -11.70
C ARG A 72 -2.48 1.43 -11.48
N MET A 73 -2.74 2.23 -12.50
CA MET A 73 -2.72 3.69 -12.40
C MET A 73 -3.76 4.19 -11.39
N ALA A 74 -4.98 3.67 -11.44
CA ALA A 74 -6.04 4.02 -10.49
C ALA A 74 -5.65 3.64 -9.05
N PHE A 75 -5.09 2.45 -8.85
CA PHE A 75 -4.61 2.01 -7.54
C PHE A 75 -3.50 2.93 -7.01
N LEU A 76 -2.48 3.24 -7.83
CA LEU A 76 -1.38 4.10 -7.44
C LEU A 76 -1.84 5.53 -7.16
N ALA A 77 -2.71 6.09 -7.99
CA ALA A 77 -3.26 7.43 -7.80
C ALA A 77 -4.04 7.52 -6.47
N GLY A 78 -4.94 6.55 -6.21
CA GLY A 78 -5.71 6.51 -4.97
C GLY A 78 -4.84 6.31 -3.74
N ALA A 79 -3.87 5.39 -3.81
CA ALA A 79 -2.96 5.11 -2.71
C ALA A 79 -2.01 6.29 -2.41
N CYS A 80 -1.50 6.98 -3.44
CA CYS A 80 -0.74 8.22 -3.26
C CYS A 80 -1.59 9.31 -2.60
N PHE A 81 -2.84 9.47 -3.01
CA PHE A 81 -3.73 10.48 -2.45
C PHE A 81 -4.02 10.22 -0.96
N LEU A 82 -4.32 8.96 -0.60
CA LEU A 82 -4.48 8.55 0.79
C LEU A 82 -3.21 8.76 1.61
N LEU A 83 -2.04 8.43 1.04
CA LEU A 83 -0.77 8.63 1.70
C LEU A 83 -0.48 10.12 1.96
N ILE A 84 -0.74 11.00 0.99
CA ILE A 84 -0.63 12.46 1.18
C ILE A 84 -1.57 12.92 2.30
N GLY A 85 -2.80 12.41 2.35
CA GLY A 85 -3.76 12.69 3.43
C GLY A 85 -3.24 12.27 4.81
N ILE A 86 -2.69 11.06 4.92
CA ILE A 86 -2.09 10.54 6.15
C ILE A 86 -0.90 11.40 6.58
N VAL A 87 -0.03 11.80 5.65
CA VAL A 87 1.11 12.68 5.93
C VAL A 87 0.63 14.03 6.44
N TYR A 88 -0.33 14.66 5.75
CA TYR A 88 -0.88 15.95 6.15
C TYR A 88 -1.53 15.89 7.55
N GLN A 89 -2.31 14.85 7.83
CA GLN A 89 -2.95 14.65 9.14
C GLN A 89 -1.96 14.27 10.24
N SER A 90 -0.86 13.60 9.90
CA SER A 90 0.21 13.27 10.84
C SER A 90 0.90 14.53 11.36
N PHE A 91 1.05 15.58 10.56
CA PHE A 91 1.57 16.87 11.03
C PHE A 91 0.64 17.57 12.02
N GLN A 92 -0.65 17.22 12.01
CA GLN A 92 -1.65 17.73 12.95
C GLN A 92 -1.80 16.82 14.18
N HIS A 93 -1.02 15.74 14.27
CA HIS A 93 -1.13 14.69 15.31
C HIS A 93 -2.53 14.08 15.46
N THR A 94 -3.38 14.23 14.43
CA THR A 94 -4.75 13.70 14.39
C THR A 94 -4.93 12.88 13.12
N VAL A 95 -4.43 11.64 13.14
CA VAL A 95 -4.60 10.71 12.02
C VAL A 95 -6.00 10.12 12.07
N ASP A 96 -6.78 10.36 11.01
CA ASP A 96 -8.11 9.78 10.86
C ASP A 96 -7.99 8.27 10.57
N PRO A 97 -8.57 7.40 11.42
CA PRO A 97 -8.56 5.96 11.21
C PRO A 97 -9.11 5.54 9.84
N TRP A 98 -10.04 6.29 9.26
CA TRP A 98 -10.65 5.96 7.98
C TRP A 98 -9.67 6.02 6.81
N LEU A 99 -8.71 6.96 6.82
CA LEU A 99 -7.68 7.03 5.78
C LEU A 99 -6.76 5.80 5.84
N VAL A 100 -6.40 5.39 7.05
CA VAL A 100 -5.54 4.24 7.30
C VAL A 100 -6.24 2.94 6.91
N LEU A 101 -7.51 2.79 7.30
CA LEU A 101 -8.34 1.64 6.93
C LEU A 101 -8.55 1.57 5.42
N ALA A 102 -8.83 2.70 4.75
CA ALA A 102 -9.00 2.75 3.30
C ALA A 102 -7.74 2.26 2.57
N LEU A 103 -6.56 2.76 2.96
CA LEU A 103 -5.30 2.34 2.35
C LEU A 103 -5.01 0.86 2.63
N SER A 104 -5.30 0.38 3.85
CA SER A 104 -5.14 -1.03 4.24
C SER A 104 -6.02 -1.95 3.40
N ILE A 105 -7.31 -1.62 3.24
CA ILE A 105 -8.25 -2.41 2.44
C ILE A 105 -7.83 -2.44 0.97
N MET A 106 -7.37 -1.32 0.41
CA MET A 106 -6.85 -1.27 -0.95
C MET A 106 -5.66 -2.21 -1.15
N ILE A 107 -4.68 -2.18 -0.24
CA ILE A 107 -3.50 -3.07 -0.30
C ILE A 107 -3.94 -4.54 -0.21
N LEU A 108 -4.85 -4.87 0.72
CA LEU A 108 -5.40 -6.23 0.85
C LEU A 108 -6.15 -6.68 -0.41
N ALA A 109 -6.96 -5.81 -1.01
CA ALA A 109 -7.68 -6.12 -2.24
C ALA A 109 -6.73 -6.40 -3.41
N LYS A 110 -5.67 -5.60 -3.55
CA LYS A 110 -4.62 -5.83 -4.57
C LYS A 110 -3.88 -7.15 -4.32
N ALA A 111 -3.48 -7.43 -3.08
CA ALA A 111 -2.82 -8.68 -2.72
C ALA A 111 -3.72 -9.90 -2.98
N GLY A 112 -4.99 -9.83 -2.59
CA GLY A 112 -5.98 -10.89 -2.82
C GLY A 112 -6.26 -11.13 -4.30
N GLY A 113 -6.42 -10.06 -5.09
CA GLY A 113 -6.58 -10.16 -6.54
C GLY A 113 -5.36 -10.79 -7.23
N PHE A 114 -4.17 -10.49 -6.74
CA PHE A 114 -2.93 -11.08 -7.25
C PHE A 114 -2.80 -12.57 -6.92
N ILE A 115 -3.16 -13.00 -5.71
CA ILE A 115 -3.22 -14.42 -5.33
C ILE A 115 -4.26 -15.15 -6.18
N TYR A 116 -5.47 -14.60 -6.32
CA TYR A 116 -6.54 -15.20 -7.11
C TYR A 116 -6.13 -15.39 -8.58
N GLY A 117 -5.50 -14.37 -9.17
CA GLY A 117 -4.98 -14.44 -10.53
C GLY A 117 -3.90 -15.51 -10.75
N ARG A 118 -3.23 -15.98 -9.69
CA ARG A 118 -2.24 -17.07 -9.76
C ARG A 118 -2.82 -18.45 -9.47
N VAL A 119 -3.90 -18.55 -8.70
CA VAL A 119 -4.56 -19.82 -8.38
C VAL A 119 -5.48 -20.30 -9.50
N LYS A 120 -6.05 -19.37 -10.29
CA LYS A 120 -7.02 -19.67 -11.35
C LYS A 120 -6.42 -19.73 -12.76
N LEU A 121 -5.17 -19.32 -12.97
CA LEU A 121 -4.40 -19.41 -14.22
C LEU A 121 -3.31 -20.47 -14.10
#